data_AF-A0A026W9Y9-F1
#
_entry.id   AF-A0A026W9Y9-F1
#
_cell.length_a   1.000
_cell.length_b   1.000
_cell.length_c   1.000
_cell.angle_alpha   90.00
_cell.angle_beta   90.00
_cell.angle_gamma   90.00
#
_symmetry.space_group_name_H-M   'P 1'
#
loop_
_entity.id
_entity.type
_entity.pdbx_description
1 polymer ?
#
loop_
_entity_poly.entity_id
_entity_poly.type
_entity_poly.pdbx_seq_one_letter_code
_entity_poly.pdbx_strand_id
1 'polypeptide(L)'
;MSTGLANFSTTLSVVGDYRDAEYKDTIQRLDAKIIAPLSQYAMICKHACDDVKNTFAARDREFTGRRQLDKIRERNPRNRQMSQAESELMKASVEMSRVVKGLEEQINSSERRKLHDLKSVLLDFVTIELRFHRKARELLTKAYQDIVSIDEIKDLEDSVQTGFTNSSESVQVEEYADSTEETESESIREKPVRTRHKSM
;
A
#
# COMPACT_ATOMS: atom_id res chain seq x y z
N MET A 1 -2.58 -40.54 -21.34
CA MET A 1 -2.76 -39.61 -20.20
C MET A 1 -1.97 -38.31 -20.29
N SER A 2 -0.86 -38.24 -21.05
CA SER A 2 0.16 -37.22 -20.77
C SER A 2 -0.16 -35.80 -21.27
N THR A 3 -0.84 -35.62 -22.40
CA THR A 3 -0.88 -34.30 -23.05
C THR A 3 -1.79 -33.29 -22.35
N GLY A 4 -3.02 -33.64 -22.01
CA GLY A 4 -3.94 -32.76 -21.28
C GLY A 4 -3.42 -32.40 -19.88
N LEU A 5 -2.92 -33.41 -19.15
CA LEU A 5 -2.28 -33.21 -17.85
C LEU A 5 -0.97 -32.41 -17.93
N ALA A 6 -0.13 -32.63 -18.94
CA ALA A 6 1.09 -31.85 -19.15
C ALA A 6 0.77 -30.39 -19.49
N ASN A 7 -0.24 -30.16 -20.34
CA ASN A 7 -0.72 -28.82 -20.67
C ASN A 7 -1.25 -28.10 -19.43
N PHE A 8 -2.08 -28.77 -18.63
CA PHE A 8 -2.60 -28.23 -17.38
C PHE A 8 -1.47 -27.92 -16.39
N SER A 9 -0.52 -28.86 -16.21
CA SER A 9 0.66 -28.66 -15.34
C SER A 9 1.48 -27.43 -15.77
N THR A 10 1.73 -27.29 -17.07
CA THR A 10 2.43 -26.13 -17.65
C THR A 10 1.66 -24.83 -17.37
N THR A 11 0.35 -24.84 -17.58
CA THR A 11 -0.50 -23.67 -17.30
C THR A 11 -0.49 -23.32 -15.81
N LEU A 12 -0.49 -24.31 -14.93
CA LEU A 12 -0.45 -24.11 -13.49
C LEU A 12 0.88 -23.50 -13.03
N SER A 13 2.00 -23.92 -13.62
CA SER A 13 3.30 -23.26 -13.41
C SER A 13 3.24 -21.78 -13.81
N VAL A 14 2.67 -21.47 -14.99
CA VAL A 14 2.51 -20.08 -15.46
C VAL A 14 1.60 -19.26 -14.53
N VAL A 15 0.56 -19.86 -13.95
CA VAL A 15 -0.27 -19.20 -12.93
C VAL A 15 0.54 -18.86 -11.69
N GLY A 16 1.40 -19.78 -11.22
CA GLY A 16 2.30 -19.54 -10.11
C GLY A 16 3.24 -18.36 -10.37
N ASP A 17 4.00 -18.44 -11.48
CA ASP A 17 4.95 -17.40 -11.88
C ASP A 17 4.26 -16.04 -12.06
N TYR A 18 3.07 -16.03 -12.65
CA TYR A 18 2.27 -14.82 -12.82
C TYR A 18 1.89 -14.21 -11.46
N ARG A 19 1.43 -15.03 -10.50
CA ARG A 19 1.05 -14.54 -9.18
C ARG A 19 2.24 -13.93 -8.44
N ASP A 20 3.40 -14.56 -8.50
CA ASP A 20 4.60 -14.06 -7.82
C ASP A 20 5.12 -12.76 -8.46
N ALA A 21 5.18 -12.73 -9.79
CA ALA A 21 5.60 -11.54 -10.53
C ALA A 21 4.63 -10.37 -10.35
N GLU A 22 3.33 -10.62 -10.48
CA GLU A 22 2.30 -9.59 -10.33
C GLU A 22 2.15 -9.15 -8.87
N TYR A 23 2.32 -10.03 -7.88
CA TYR A 23 2.33 -9.65 -6.46
C TYR A 23 3.44 -8.64 -6.17
N LYS A 24 4.65 -8.90 -6.70
CA LYS A 24 5.78 -7.98 -6.56
C LYS A 24 5.53 -6.63 -7.24
N ASP A 25 5.03 -6.62 -8.48
CA ASP A 25 4.67 -5.39 -9.19
C ASP A 25 3.51 -4.64 -8.51
N THR A 26 2.53 -5.37 -7.99
CA THR A 26 1.39 -4.82 -7.24
C THR A 26 1.87 -4.08 -6.00
N ILE A 27 2.74 -4.68 -5.18
CA ILE A 27 3.31 -4.00 -4.01
C ILE A 27 3.98 -2.68 -4.42
N GLN A 28 4.83 -2.70 -5.45
CA GLN A 28 5.52 -1.49 -5.92
C GLN A 28 4.54 -0.42 -6.40
N ARG A 29 3.46 -0.82 -7.08
CA ARG A 29 2.42 0.10 -7.54
C ARG A 29 1.59 0.64 -6.40
N LEU A 30 1.22 -0.17 -5.41
CA LEU A 30 0.52 0.28 -4.21
C LEU A 30 1.39 1.28 -3.43
N ASP A 31 2.67 0.97 -3.23
CA ASP A 31 3.62 1.88 -2.59
C ASP A 31 3.67 3.24 -3.31
N ALA A 32 3.82 3.23 -4.64
CA ALA A 32 3.98 4.45 -5.43
C ALA A 32 2.69 5.25 -5.62
N LYS A 33 1.54 4.57 -5.81
CA LYS A 33 0.27 5.20 -6.18
C LYS A 33 -0.67 5.45 -5.02
N ILE A 34 -0.50 4.74 -3.92
CA ILE A 34 -1.39 4.81 -2.76
C ILE A 34 -0.61 5.31 -1.55
N ILE A 35 0.43 4.59 -1.15
CA ILE A 35 1.13 4.89 0.10
C ILE A 35 1.85 6.23 -0.01
N ALA A 36 2.66 6.45 -1.04
CA ALA A 36 3.45 7.67 -1.19
C ALA A 36 2.60 8.96 -1.24
N PRO A 37 1.45 9.02 -1.95
CA PRO A 37 0.55 10.18 -1.87
C PRO A 37 -0.08 10.36 -0.47
N LEU A 38 -0.57 9.28 0.15
CA LEU A 38 -1.19 9.36 1.47
C LEU A 38 -0.20 9.76 2.57
N SER A 39 1.07 9.32 2.49
CA SER A 39 2.11 9.69 3.44
C SER A 39 2.39 11.19 3.48
N GLN A 40 2.15 11.91 2.38
CA GLN A 40 2.37 13.37 2.33
C GLN A 40 1.32 14.15 3.14
N TYR A 41 0.15 13.56 3.41
CA TYR A 41 -0.93 14.25 4.12
C TYR A 41 -0.57 14.63 5.55
N ALA A 42 0.36 13.93 6.20
CA ALA A 42 0.87 14.33 7.51
C ALA A 42 1.48 15.75 7.47
N MET A 43 2.30 16.04 6.46
CA MET A 43 2.91 17.36 6.26
C MET A 43 1.88 18.39 5.80
N ILE A 44 0.97 18.03 4.88
CA ILE A 44 -0.08 18.92 4.40
C ILE A 44 -0.98 19.38 5.56
N CYS A 45 -1.41 18.46 6.42
CA CYS A 45 -2.23 18.77 7.60
C CYS A 45 -1.46 19.65 8.59
N LYS A 46 -0.16 19.39 8.78
CA LYS A 46 0.69 20.24 9.64
C LYS A 46 0.73 21.68 9.14
N HIS A 47 0.95 21.90 7.83
CA HIS A 47 0.95 23.23 7.24
C HIS A 47 -0.41 23.93 7.40
N ALA A 48 -1.51 23.23 7.14
CA ALA A 48 -2.85 23.78 7.34
C ALA A 48 -3.09 24.21 8.80
N CYS A 49 -2.63 23.42 9.78
CA CYS A 49 -2.68 23.78 11.19
C CYS A 49 -1.86 25.04 11.51
N ASP A 50 -0.68 25.18 10.91
CA ASP A 50 0.18 26.34 11.13
C ASP A 50 -0.39 27.61 10.50
N ASP A 51 -1.05 27.51 9.33
CA ASP A 51 -1.77 28.63 8.70
C ASP A 51 -2.95 29.13 9.56
N VAL A 52 -3.67 28.22 10.21
CA VAL A 52 -4.70 28.56 11.19
C VAL A 52 -4.10 29.29 12.39
N LYS A 53 -2.99 28.80 12.96
CA LYS A 53 -2.30 29.47 14.08
C LYS A 53 -1.82 30.88 13.70
N ASN A 54 -1.28 31.05 12.48
CA ASN A 54 -0.84 32.35 11.98
C ASN A 54 -2.02 33.33 11.87
N THR A 55 -3.18 32.85 11.44
CA THR A 55 -4.41 33.64 11.37
C THR A 55 -4.87 34.08 12.77
N PHE A 56 -4.84 33.17 13.76
CA PHE A 56 -5.13 33.52 15.16
C PHE A 56 -4.14 34.56 15.72
N ALA A 57 -2.85 34.44 15.40
CA ALA A 57 -1.85 35.42 15.84
C ALA A 57 -2.09 36.82 15.25
N ALA A 58 -2.53 36.93 13.99
CA ALA A 58 -2.91 38.21 13.39
C ALA A 58 -4.15 38.80 14.07
N ARG A 59 -5.16 37.95 14.33
CA ARG A 59 -6.40 38.31 15.03
C ARG A 59 -6.13 38.86 16.43
N ASP A 60 -5.23 38.22 17.17
CA ASP A 60 -4.89 38.64 18.52
C ASP A 60 -4.11 39.97 18.54
N ARG A 61 -3.28 40.24 17.51
CA ARG A 61 -2.64 41.56 17.34
C ARG A 61 -3.67 42.66 17.06
N GLU A 62 -4.63 42.42 16.17
CA GLU A 62 -5.71 43.38 15.89
C GLU A 62 -6.54 43.65 17.15
N PHE A 63 -6.93 42.59 17.86
CA PHE A 63 -7.70 42.70 19.10
C PHE A 63 -6.96 43.48 20.19
N THR A 64 -5.64 43.22 20.34
CA THR A 64 -4.80 43.95 21.29
C THR A 64 -4.67 45.42 20.91
N GLY A 65 -4.45 45.74 19.63
CA GLY A 65 -4.39 47.12 19.13
C GLY A 65 -5.70 47.88 19.38
N ARG A 66 -6.85 47.20 19.20
CA ARG A 66 -8.18 47.78 19.45
C ARG A 66 -8.36 48.13 20.92
N ARG A 67 -8.05 47.19 21.83
CA ARG A 67 -8.08 47.43 23.28
C ARG A 67 -7.13 48.56 23.72
N GLN A 68 -5.98 48.71 23.09
CA GLN A 68 -5.05 49.79 23.39
C GLN A 68 -5.62 51.15 22.97
N LEU A 69 -6.23 51.23 21.78
CA LEU A 69 -6.86 52.44 21.30
C LEU A 69 -8.04 52.87 22.20
N ASP A 70 -8.87 51.93 22.62
CA ASP A 70 -10.01 52.20 23.52
C ASP A 70 -9.52 52.82 24.85
N LYS A 71 -8.47 52.27 25.45
CA LYS A 71 -7.85 52.81 26.69
C LYS A 71 -7.28 54.22 26.51
N ILE A 72 -6.65 54.51 25.37
CA ILE A 72 -6.10 55.86 25.09
C ILE A 72 -7.26 56.86 24.92
N ARG A 73 -8.33 56.45 24.23
CA ARG A 73 -9.52 57.26 24.00
C ARG A 73 -10.24 57.62 25.29
N GLU A 74 -10.38 56.67 26.22
CA GLU A 74 -10.98 56.91 27.55
C GLU A 74 -10.15 57.86 28.42
N ARG A 75 -8.81 57.76 28.38
CA ARG A 75 -7.94 58.61 29.22
C ARG A 75 -7.85 60.06 28.74
N ASN A 76 -7.67 60.29 27.44
CA ASN A 76 -7.55 61.63 26.90
C ASN A 76 -7.88 61.68 25.39
N PRO A 77 -9.06 62.22 24.99
CA PRO A 77 -9.49 62.28 23.61
C PRO A 77 -8.62 63.13 22.66
N ARG A 78 -7.74 64.00 23.17
CA ARG A 78 -6.86 64.89 22.37
C ARG A 78 -5.39 64.47 22.38
N ASN A 79 -5.09 63.23 22.77
CA ASN A 79 -3.72 62.73 22.87
C ASN A 79 -3.08 62.53 21.47
N ARG A 80 -1.87 63.05 21.24
CA ARG A 80 -1.09 62.81 20.01
C ARG A 80 -0.80 61.32 19.75
N GLN A 81 -0.78 60.50 20.81
CA GLN A 81 -0.62 59.04 20.69
C GLN A 81 -1.85 58.36 20.06
N MET A 82 -3.00 59.04 20.01
CA MET A 82 -4.23 58.51 19.40
C MET A 82 -4.03 58.23 17.91
N SER A 83 -3.51 59.19 17.15
CA SER A 83 -3.29 59.04 15.71
C SER A 83 -2.27 57.94 15.37
N GLN A 84 -1.28 57.71 16.24
CA GLN A 84 -0.32 56.61 16.08
C GLN A 84 -1.00 55.25 16.31
N ALA A 85 -1.74 55.09 17.41
CA ALA A 85 -2.48 53.87 17.73
C ALA A 85 -3.56 53.55 16.67
N GLU A 86 -4.24 54.55 16.12
CA GLU A 86 -5.20 54.38 15.01
C GLU A 86 -4.51 53.86 13.75
N SER A 87 -3.32 54.38 13.41
CA SER A 87 -2.54 53.93 12.26
C SER A 87 -2.05 52.48 12.43
N GLU A 88 -1.57 52.11 13.62
CA GLU A 88 -1.16 50.74 13.94
C GLU A 88 -2.34 49.76 13.91
N LEU A 89 -3.48 50.14 14.48
CA LEU A 89 -4.71 49.34 14.42
C LEU A 89 -5.19 49.16 12.97
N MET A 90 -5.12 50.21 12.15
CA MET A 90 -5.48 50.11 10.73
C MET A 90 -4.57 49.11 10.00
N LYS A 91 -3.25 49.17 10.22
CA LYS A 91 -2.31 48.19 9.64
C LYS A 91 -2.62 46.76 10.10
N ALA A 92 -2.88 46.56 11.39
CA ALA A 92 -3.23 45.24 11.93
C ALA A 92 -4.56 44.73 11.36
N SER A 93 -5.55 45.60 11.16
CA SER A 93 -6.87 45.25 10.59
C SER A 93 -6.78 44.87 9.12
N VAL A 94 -5.96 45.59 8.34
CA VAL A 94 -5.67 45.26 6.94
C VAL A 94 -4.98 43.92 6.83
N GLU A 95 -3.95 43.69 7.66
CA GLU A 95 -3.24 42.41 7.70
C GLU A 95 -4.16 41.26 8.12
N MET A 96 -5.01 41.45 9.14
CA MET A 96 -6.00 40.46 9.57
C MET A 96 -6.96 40.09 8.43
N SER A 97 -7.50 41.10 7.74
CA SER A 97 -8.39 40.89 6.59
C SER A 97 -7.69 40.10 5.48
N ARG A 98 -6.41 40.39 5.23
CA ARG A 98 -5.58 39.70 4.23
C ARG A 98 -5.38 38.23 4.60
N VAL A 99 -4.99 37.93 5.85
CA VAL A 99 -4.73 36.54 6.26
C VAL A 99 -5.99 35.71 6.38
N VAL A 100 -7.13 36.28 6.79
CA VAL A 100 -8.43 35.58 6.80
C VAL A 100 -8.81 35.14 5.40
N LYS A 101 -8.75 36.06 4.43
CA LYS A 101 -9.04 35.73 3.03
C LYS A 101 -8.10 34.64 2.49
N GLY A 102 -6.81 34.75 2.81
CA GLY A 102 -5.82 33.73 2.44
C GLY A 102 -6.13 32.36 3.04
N LEU A 103 -6.55 32.31 4.31
CA LEU A 103 -6.94 31.06 4.98
C LEU A 103 -8.18 30.44 4.33
N GLU A 104 -9.19 31.23 4.00
CA GLU A 104 -10.40 30.74 3.30
C GLU A 104 -10.06 30.12 1.93
N GLU A 105 -9.20 30.77 1.15
CA GLU A 105 -8.73 30.26 -0.13
C GLU A 105 -7.93 28.96 0.04
N GLN A 106 -7.04 28.90 1.04
CA GLN A 106 -6.28 27.70 1.37
C GLN A 106 -7.16 26.53 1.80
N ILE A 107 -8.14 26.74 2.69
CA ILE A 107 -9.11 25.72 3.12
C ILE A 107 -9.87 25.16 1.90
N ASN A 108 -10.39 26.05 1.04
CA ASN A 108 -11.10 25.61 -0.16
C ASN A 108 -10.21 24.85 -1.13
N SER A 109 -8.93 25.21 -1.24
CA SER A 109 -7.97 24.51 -2.09
C SER A 109 -7.56 23.14 -1.52
N SER A 110 -7.40 23.04 -0.19
CA SER A 110 -6.99 21.81 0.48
C SER A 110 -8.12 20.78 0.48
N GLU A 111 -9.36 21.20 0.71
CA GLU A 111 -10.54 20.32 0.62
C GLU A 111 -10.74 19.78 -0.79
N ARG A 112 -10.58 20.63 -1.82
CA ARG A 112 -10.63 20.19 -3.22
C ARG A 112 -9.53 19.18 -3.55
N ARG A 113 -8.30 19.44 -3.10
CA ARG A 113 -7.17 18.53 -3.27
C ARG A 113 -7.41 17.19 -2.59
N LYS A 114 -7.88 17.20 -1.33
CA LYS A 114 -8.21 15.99 -0.56
C LYS A 114 -9.19 15.09 -1.29
N LEU A 115 -10.28 15.66 -1.81
CA LEU A 115 -11.28 14.90 -2.56
C LEU A 115 -10.72 14.34 -3.87
N HIS A 116 -9.95 15.15 -4.60
CA HIS A 116 -9.31 14.71 -5.84
C HIS A 116 -8.33 13.56 -5.60
N ASP A 117 -7.45 13.70 -4.61
CA ASP A 117 -6.41 12.71 -4.33
C ASP A 117 -7.01 11.42 -3.80
N LEU A 118 -8.02 11.49 -2.91
CA LEU A 118 -8.72 10.29 -2.45
C LEU A 118 -9.38 9.55 -3.61
N LYS A 119 -10.06 10.28 -4.50
CA LYS A 119 -10.62 9.68 -5.72
C LYS A 119 -9.55 9.02 -6.57
N SER A 120 -8.42 9.69 -6.78
CA SER A 120 -7.30 9.16 -7.57
C SER A 120 -6.74 7.88 -6.96
N VAL A 121 -6.43 7.90 -5.66
CA VAL A 121 -5.86 6.75 -4.93
C VAL A 121 -6.81 5.55 -4.96
N LEU A 122 -8.11 5.77 -4.75
CA LEU A 122 -9.10 4.69 -4.82
C LEU A 122 -9.25 4.13 -6.23
N LEU A 123 -9.23 4.99 -7.27
CA LEU A 123 -9.26 4.55 -8.65
C LEU A 123 -8.00 3.76 -9.03
N ASP A 124 -6.84 4.20 -8.58
CA ASP A 124 -5.57 3.50 -8.80
C ASP A 124 -5.59 2.13 -8.14
N PHE A 125 -6.07 2.03 -6.89
CA PHE A 125 -6.24 0.76 -6.19
C PHE A 125 -7.09 -0.23 -7.00
N VAL A 126 -8.32 0.17 -7.35
CA VAL A 126 -9.23 -0.69 -8.11
C VAL A 126 -8.63 -1.07 -9.46
N THR A 127 -7.93 -0.15 -10.12
CA THR A 127 -7.30 -0.42 -11.42
C THR A 127 -6.16 -1.44 -11.31
N ILE A 128 -5.36 -1.38 -10.24
CA ILE A 128 -4.29 -2.35 -9.98
C ILE A 128 -4.90 -3.74 -9.76
N GLU A 129 -5.88 -3.87 -8.88
CA GLU A 129 -6.55 -5.15 -8.59
C GLU A 129 -7.26 -5.73 -9.82
N LEU A 130 -7.93 -4.88 -10.62
CA LEU A 130 -8.57 -5.32 -11.86
C LEU A 130 -7.58 -5.91 -12.88
N ARG A 131 -6.36 -5.38 -12.96
CA ARG A 131 -5.32 -5.93 -13.84
C ARG A 131 -4.89 -7.31 -13.38
N PHE A 132 -4.63 -7.47 -12.09
CA PHE A 132 -4.29 -8.76 -11.48
C PHE A 132 -5.37 -9.81 -11.81
N HIS A 133 -6.62 -9.49 -11.48
CA HIS A 133 -7.73 -10.42 -11.65
C HIS A 133 -8.04 -10.75 -13.11
N ARG A 134 -7.87 -9.79 -14.03
CA ARG A 134 -8.10 -10.03 -15.47
C ARG A 134 -7.19 -11.14 -15.98
N LYS A 135 -5.89 -11.06 -15.71
CA LYS A 135 -4.92 -12.02 -16.25
C LYS A 135 -4.97 -13.35 -15.49
N ALA A 136 -5.21 -13.33 -14.17
CA ALA A 136 -5.48 -14.55 -13.41
C ALA A 136 -6.67 -15.33 -14.01
N ARG A 137 -7.76 -14.63 -14.34
CA ARG A 137 -8.93 -15.26 -14.97
C ARG A 137 -8.62 -15.87 -16.34
N GLU A 138 -7.84 -15.17 -17.17
CA GLU A 138 -7.41 -15.68 -18.48
C GLU A 138 -6.64 -17.00 -18.34
N LEU A 139 -5.67 -17.05 -17.43
CA LEU A 139 -4.85 -18.24 -17.19
C LEU A 139 -5.69 -19.39 -16.60
N LEU A 140 -6.58 -19.10 -15.65
CA LEU A 140 -7.49 -20.11 -15.09
C LEU A 140 -8.48 -20.65 -16.13
N THR A 141 -8.93 -19.81 -17.07
CA THR A 141 -9.79 -20.25 -18.17
C THR A 141 -9.04 -21.20 -19.10
N LYS A 142 -7.76 -20.93 -19.40
CA LYS A 142 -6.91 -21.87 -20.14
C LYS A 142 -6.73 -23.18 -19.36
N ALA A 143 -6.44 -23.10 -18.07
CA ALA A 143 -6.26 -24.29 -17.22
C ALA A 143 -7.52 -25.16 -17.21
N TYR A 144 -8.70 -24.55 -17.16
CA TYR A 144 -9.99 -25.23 -17.30
C TYR A 144 -10.11 -25.94 -18.67
N GLN A 145 -9.75 -25.27 -19.77
CA GLN A 145 -9.77 -25.87 -21.10
C GLN A 145 -8.79 -27.05 -21.23
N ASP A 146 -7.59 -26.94 -20.64
CA ASP A 146 -6.61 -28.02 -20.63
C ASP A 146 -7.18 -29.27 -19.93
N ILE A 147 -7.92 -29.11 -18.81
CA ILE A 147 -8.61 -30.21 -18.12
C ILE A 147 -9.72 -30.80 -18.98
N VAL A 148 -10.58 -29.96 -19.57
CA VAL A 148 -11.70 -30.42 -20.42
C VAL A 148 -11.21 -31.19 -21.64
N SER A 149 -9.98 -30.93 -22.10
CA SER A 149 -9.38 -31.62 -23.25
C SER A 149 -8.83 -33.02 -22.95
N ILE A 150 -8.87 -33.47 -21.68
CA ILE A 150 -8.43 -34.81 -21.29
C ILE A 150 -9.41 -35.83 -21.87
N ASP A 151 -8.90 -36.76 -22.69
CA ASP A 151 -9.68 -37.85 -23.27
C ASP A 151 -9.41 -39.12 -22.46
N GLU A 152 -10.25 -39.36 -21.46
CA GLU A 152 -10.10 -40.46 -20.51
C GLU A 152 -10.06 -41.83 -21.19
N ILE A 153 -10.82 -42.02 -22.29
CA ILE A 153 -10.92 -43.31 -22.98
C ILE A 153 -9.64 -43.58 -23.75
N LYS A 154 -9.23 -42.62 -24.60
CA LYS A 154 -8.00 -42.74 -25.38
C LYS A 154 -6.78 -42.87 -24.45
N ASP A 155 -6.77 -42.11 -23.37
CA ASP A 155 -5.68 -42.13 -22.41
C ASP A 155 -5.57 -43.46 -21.66
N LEU A 156 -6.70 -44.16 -21.43
CA LEU A 156 -6.72 -45.50 -20.87
C LEU A 156 -6.23 -46.54 -21.89
N GLU A 157 -6.66 -46.46 -23.15
CA GLU A 157 -6.20 -47.34 -24.23
C GLU A 157 -4.67 -47.26 -24.41
N ASP A 158 -4.12 -46.05 -24.46
CA ASP A 158 -2.66 -45.82 -24.57
C ASP A 158 -1.90 -46.41 -23.36
N SER A 159 -2.48 -46.36 -22.15
CA SER A 159 -1.88 -46.92 -20.93
C SER A 159 -1.82 -48.45 -20.94
N VAL A 160 -2.88 -49.10 -21.46
CA VAL A 160 -2.96 -50.55 -21.59
C VAL A 160 -1.98 -51.03 -22.66
N GLN A 161 -1.91 -50.33 -23.79
CA GLN A 161 -1.00 -50.67 -24.89
C GLN A 161 0.48 -50.58 -24.48
N THR A 162 0.85 -49.54 -23.72
CA THR A 162 2.21 -49.37 -23.17
C THR A 162 2.53 -50.36 -22.04
N GLY A 163 1.52 -50.79 -21.27
CA GLY A 163 1.69 -51.86 -20.26
C GLY A 163 2.04 -53.22 -20.88
N PHE A 164 1.46 -53.55 -22.05
CA PHE A 164 1.76 -54.80 -22.75
C PHE A 164 3.16 -54.83 -23.40
N THR A 165 3.69 -53.69 -23.84
CA THR A 165 5.05 -53.63 -24.41
C THR A 165 6.14 -53.80 -23.35
N ASN A 166 5.89 -53.34 -22.12
CA ASN A 166 6.85 -53.44 -21.02
C ASN A 166 6.83 -54.81 -20.33
N SER A 167 5.79 -55.63 -20.54
CA SER A 167 5.71 -57.01 -20.03
C SER A 167 6.56 -58.01 -20.82
N SER A 168 7.18 -57.61 -21.94
CA SER A 168 7.99 -58.49 -22.79
C SER A 168 9.50 -58.39 -22.53
N GLU A 169 9.95 -57.52 -21.62
CA GLU A 169 11.36 -57.42 -21.24
C GLU A 169 11.56 -57.96 -19.81
N SER A 170 12.11 -59.17 -19.77
CA SER A 170 12.31 -60.04 -18.60
C SER A 170 12.89 -59.33 -17.37
N VAL A 171 12.21 -59.45 -16.23
CA VAL A 171 12.80 -59.18 -14.91
C VAL A 171 13.80 -60.30 -14.59
N GLN A 172 15.10 -60.01 -14.64
CA GLN A 172 16.10 -60.82 -13.94
C GLN A 172 16.11 -60.35 -12.48
N VAL A 173 15.69 -61.23 -11.58
CA VAL A 173 15.81 -61.01 -10.14
C VAL A 173 17.28 -61.20 -9.77
N GLU A 174 18.02 -60.10 -9.58
CA GLU A 174 19.30 -60.13 -8.89
C GLU A 174 19.04 -60.19 -7.38
N GLU A 175 19.39 -61.32 -6.77
CA GLU A 175 19.42 -61.53 -5.33
C GLU A 175 20.59 -60.73 -4.74
N TYR A 176 20.30 -59.59 -4.11
CA TYR A 176 21.31 -58.82 -3.37
C TYR A 176 21.49 -59.44 -1.98
N ALA A 177 22.73 -59.87 -1.72
CA ALA A 177 23.18 -60.38 -0.44
C ALA A 177 23.02 -59.34 0.69
N ASP A 178 22.53 -59.82 1.82
CA ASP A 178 22.40 -59.12 3.10
C ASP A 178 23.75 -58.50 3.51
N SER A 179 23.80 -57.17 3.49
CA SER A 179 24.93 -56.38 4.00
C SER A 179 24.40 -55.46 5.09
N THR A 180 24.56 -55.91 6.32
CA THR A 180 24.39 -55.13 7.54
C THR A 180 25.39 -53.97 7.55
N GLU A 181 24.91 -52.74 7.36
CA GLU A 181 25.61 -51.53 7.79
C GLU A 181 24.80 -50.83 8.88
N GLU A 182 25.27 -50.97 10.11
CA GLU A 182 24.89 -50.11 11.22
C GLU A 182 25.35 -48.67 10.90
N THR A 183 24.43 -47.72 10.93
CA THR A 183 24.78 -46.30 11.04
C THR A 183 23.98 -45.66 12.18
N GLU A 184 24.74 -45.19 13.16
CA GLU A 184 24.31 -44.61 14.43
C GLU A 184 23.42 -43.38 14.24
N SER A 185 22.35 -43.31 15.03
CA SER A 185 21.45 -42.16 15.10
C SER A 185 21.99 -41.14 16.10
N GLU A 186 22.52 -40.00 15.65
CA GLU A 186 22.81 -38.87 16.54
C GLU A 186 21.56 -38.01 16.77
N SER A 187 21.20 -37.92 18.05
CA SER A 187 20.04 -37.24 18.62
C SER A 187 20.21 -35.71 18.68
N ILE A 188 19.15 -35.00 18.28
CA ILE A 188 19.04 -33.54 18.27
C ILE A 188 19.09 -33.00 19.71
N ARG A 189 20.17 -32.30 20.06
CA ARG A 189 20.30 -31.57 21.34
C ARG A 189 19.72 -30.17 21.21
N GLU A 190 18.59 -29.92 21.86
CA GLU A 190 17.98 -28.59 22.03
C GLU A 190 18.96 -27.60 22.68
N LYS A 191 19.06 -26.38 22.13
CA LYS A 191 19.79 -25.25 22.74
C LYS A 191 18.80 -24.33 23.47
N PRO A 192 19.08 -23.93 24.73
CA PRO A 192 18.19 -23.04 25.47
C PRO A 192 18.36 -21.56 25.06
N VAL A 193 17.22 -20.86 25.04
CA VAL A 193 17.03 -19.43 24.76
C VAL A 193 17.66 -18.59 25.89
N ARG A 194 18.54 -17.64 25.52
CA ARG A 194 19.13 -16.68 26.46
C ARG A 194 18.35 -15.36 26.42
N THR A 195 17.57 -15.10 27.48
CA THR A 195 16.91 -13.82 27.75
C THR A 195 17.94 -12.72 28.05
N ARG A 196 17.89 -11.60 27.32
CA ARG A 196 18.66 -10.38 27.60
C ARG A 196 17.90 -9.52 28.63
N HIS A 197 18.52 -9.29 29.78
CA HIS A 197 18.11 -8.24 30.72
C HIS A 197 18.44 -6.85 30.15
N LYS A 198 17.49 -5.92 30.32
CA LYS A 198 17.70 -4.47 30.17
C LYS A 198 18.35 -3.95 31.46
N SER A 199 19.45 -3.22 31.34
CA SER A 199 19.96 -2.35 32.43
C SER A 199 19.34 -0.97 32.30
N MET A 200 19.24 -0.33 33.47
CA MET A 200 18.71 1.02 33.77
C MET A 200 19.30 2.13 32.91
#